data_AF-A0A9J6CFC8-F1
#
_entry.id   AF-A0A9J6CFC8-F1
#
_cell.length_a   1.000
_cell.length_b   1.000
_cell.length_c   1.000
_cell.angle_alpha   90.00
_cell.angle_beta   90.00
_cell.angle_gamma   90.00
#
_symmetry.space_group_name_H-M   'P 1'
#
loop_
_entity.id
_entity.type
_entity.pdbx_description
1 polymer ?
#
loop_
_entity_poly.entity_id
_entity_poly.type
_entity_poly.pdbx_seq_one_letter_code
_entity_poly.pdbx_strand_id
1 'polypeptide(L)'
;MTTNQISNRWTPIKTMKKSFYTCQGGSVQVAREQFPLVMAEAITIHKSQGRSESKIVIDVRNPSKIKNHMDRQKWYVALSRARSLNGLYILGAFKPPNEIKPDDDVNAEMNRLRQNPLVPKYQFLRVVPENVIQIVSHNTQSIRKHITTIVSDQVFSSSHIVTLQESWAIDNESYNIPDFEEISRNRLMGRPRAFGTMNFCKLNIEARIVDRIEIEKGNSNNHVEISGFKLDNRLTIINVYNNPSSSLELLKETLLEVKDYIDESENILILGDFNHELKLGNQLESFMLGTFGTSLFSRRESTTNTRTVIDGVFGRIDDYNVEVFIYESYASHHKPLVIRVHEL
;
A
#
# COMPACT_ATOMS: atom_id res chain seq x y z
N MET A 1 31.37 2.84 63.04
CA MET A 1 30.87 3.35 61.74
C MET A 1 29.50 2.72 61.52
N THR A 2 28.45 3.53 61.68
CA THR A 2 27.05 3.09 61.50
C THR A 2 26.82 2.65 60.06
N THR A 3 26.34 1.43 59.90
CA THR A 3 25.87 0.88 58.63
C THR A 3 24.75 1.77 58.10
N ASN A 4 25.02 2.50 57.01
CA ASN A 4 23.98 3.25 56.31
C ASN A 4 22.88 2.28 55.91
N GLN A 5 21.69 2.43 56.49
CA GLN A 5 20.51 1.63 56.14
C GLN A 5 20.11 1.96 54.69
N ILE A 6 20.58 1.15 53.75
CA ILE A 6 20.16 1.23 52.34
C ILE A 6 18.74 0.68 52.26
N SER A 7 17.83 1.44 51.66
CA SER A 7 16.43 1.03 51.53
C SER A 7 16.30 -0.22 50.65
N ASN A 8 15.60 -1.23 51.16
CA ASN A 8 15.29 -2.48 50.44
C ASN A 8 14.41 -2.28 49.19
N ARG A 9 13.89 -1.05 48.96
CA ARG A 9 13.10 -0.69 47.79
C ARG A 9 13.94 -0.19 46.61
N TRP A 10 15.25 0.00 46.80
CA TRP A 10 16.12 0.49 45.75
C TRP A 10 16.50 -0.66 44.80
N THR A 11 16.33 -0.44 43.50
CA THR A 11 16.81 -1.39 42.49
C THR A 11 18.31 -1.15 42.25
N PRO A 12 19.20 -2.08 42.64
CA PRO A 12 20.63 -1.90 42.42
C PRO A 12 20.92 -1.96 40.92
N ILE A 13 21.52 -0.90 40.38
CA ILE A 13 22.03 -0.89 39.02
C ILE A 13 23.40 -1.56 39.07
N LYS A 14 23.53 -2.75 38.49
CA LYS A 14 24.79 -3.50 38.44
C LYS A 14 25.61 -3.06 37.23
N THR A 15 26.93 -3.18 37.32
CA THR A 15 27.81 -3.02 36.15
C THR A 15 27.49 -4.12 35.14
N MET A 16 27.57 -3.79 33.85
CA MET A 16 27.47 -4.74 32.74
C MET A 16 28.78 -4.74 31.98
N LYS A 17 29.29 -5.94 31.69
CA LYS A 17 30.45 -6.15 30.83
C LYS A 17 29.98 -6.49 29.41
N LYS A 18 30.39 -5.72 28.42
CA LYS A 18 30.19 -6.03 27.00
C LYS A 18 31.55 -6.17 26.32
N SER A 19 31.75 -7.26 25.61
CA SER A 19 32.96 -7.51 24.83
C SER A 19 32.69 -7.33 23.34
N PHE A 20 33.59 -6.68 22.63
CA PHE A 20 33.52 -6.48 21.18
C PHE A 20 34.92 -6.53 20.57
N TYR A 21 34.99 -6.87 19.28
CA TYR A 21 36.23 -6.94 18.52
C TYR A 21 36.45 -5.63 17.76
N THR A 22 37.62 -5.02 17.89
CA THR A 22 37.90 -3.68 17.35
C THR A 22 38.57 -3.67 15.98
N CYS A 23 39.02 -4.82 15.48
CA CYS A 23 39.73 -4.95 14.21
C CYS A 23 38.94 -5.84 13.25
N GLN A 24 38.88 -5.47 11.95
CA GLN A 24 38.43 -6.39 10.90
C GLN A 24 39.38 -7.61 10.90
N GLY A 25 38.89 -8.75 11.37
CA GLY A 25 39.67 -9.98 11.58
C GLY A 25 39.64 -10.54 13.01
N GLY A 26 39.05 -9.85 13.99
CA GLY A 26 38.74 -10.42 15.30
C GLY A 26 39.94 -10.66 16.24
N SER A 27 41.13 -10.16 15.92
CA SER A 27 42.37 -10.46 16.67
C SER A 27 42.47 -9.79 18.04
N VAL A 28 41.76 -8.69 18.28
CA VAL A 28 41.76 -7.96 19.55
C VAL A 28 40.34 -7.90 20.10
N GLN A 29 40.14 -8.51 21.27
CA GLN A 29 38.90 -8.44 22.03
C GLN A 29 39.02 -7.37 23.12
N VAL A 30 38.15 -6.37 23.08
CA VAL A 30 38.05 -5.34 24.11
C VAL A 30 36.81 -5.62 24.95
N ALA A 31 36.97 -5.61 26.27
CA ALA A 31 35.85 -5.69 27.20
C ALA A 31 35.64 -4.35 27.89
N ARG A 32 34.42 -3.82 27.78
CA ARG A 32 34.00 -2.59 28.46
C ARG A 32 33.04 -2.95 29.59
N GLU A 33 33.41 -2.59 30.81
CA GLU A 33 32.54 -2.67 31.99
C GLU A 33 31.99 -1.29 32.31
N GLN A 34 30.66 -1.16 32.37
CA GLN A 34 30.00 0.10 32.68
C GLN A 34 28.64 -0.12 33.32
N PHE A 35 28.14 0.86 34.07
CA PHE A 35 26.73 0.87 34.43
C PHE A 35 25.88 1.11 33.16
N PRO A 36 24.75 0.40 32.98
CA PRO A 36 23.85 0.55 31.84
C PRO A 36 23.00 1.82 31.93
N LEU A 37 23.65 2.96 32.15
CA LEU A 37 23.00 4.26 32.21
C LEU A 37 22.88 4.82 30.80
N VAL A 38 21.69 5.30 30.47
CA VAL A 38 21.42 6.06 29.24
C VAL A 38 21.13 7.49 29.67
N MET A 39 21.65 8.47 28.93
CA MET A 39 21.31 9.87 29.19
C MET A 39 19.79 10.05 29.02
N ALA A 40 19.14 10.55 30.06
CA ALA A 40 17.75 10.98 29.97
C ALA A 40 17.74 12.48 29.62
N GLU A 41 17.19 12.84 28.46
CA GLU A 41 16.99 14.24 28.10
C GLU A 41 15.74 14.77 28.81
N ALA A 42 15.91 15.79 29.65
CA ALA A 42 14.79 16.51 30.22
C ALA A 42 14.27 17.50 29.18
N ILE A 43 13.08 17.25 28.65
CA ILE A 43 12.42 18.12 27.67
C ILE A 43 11.14 18.71 28.26
N THR A 44 10.81 19.94 27.87
CA THR A 44 9.54 20.55 28.23
C THR A 44 8.40 19.94 27.43
N ILE A 45 7.19 19.91 28.00
CA ILE A 45 6.00 19.35 27.35
C ILE A 45 5.73 20.01 25.99
N HIS A 46 5.91 21.32 25.90
CA HIS A 46 5.74 22.04 24.63
C HIS A 46 6.76 21.63 23.57
N LYS A 47 8.03 21.40 23.95
CA LYS A 47 9.09 20.96 23.03
C LYS A 47 8.98 19.50 22.63
N SER A 48 8.27 18.67 23.40
CA SER A 48 8.02 17.27 23.03
C SER A 48 6.87 17.11 22.04
N GLN A 49 6.14 18.18 21.71
CA GLN A 49 5.04 18.12 20.75
C GLN A 49 5.53 17.60 19.38
N GLY A 50 4.87 16.55 18.87
CA GLY A 50 5.25 15.89 17.61
C GLY A 50 6.34 14.82 17.73
N ARG A 51 6.94 14.62 18.91
CA ARG A 51 7.88 13.51 19.16
C ARG A 51 7.16 12.25 19.64
N SER A 52 7.77 11.09 19.43
CA SER A 52 7.26 9.81 19.92
C SER A 52 8.40 8.97 20.48
N GLU A 53 8.41 8.81 21.80
CA GLU A 53 9.48 8.17 22.56
C GLU A 53 9.09 6.76 23.04
N SER A 54 10.09 5.89 23.14
CA SER A 54 9.88 4.51 23.61
C SER A 54 9.58 4.44 25.11
N LYS A 55 10.17 5.34 25.91
CA LYS A 55 9.96 5.45 27.35
C LYS A 55 9.88 6.92 27.77
N ILE A 56 8.91 7.24 28.62
CA ILE A 56 8.68 8.59 29.14
C ILE A 56 8.47 8.52 30.63
N VAL A 57 9.13 9.42 31.36
CA VAL A 57 8.94 9.60 32.79
C VAL A 57 8.35 10.98 33.03
N ILE A 58 7.16 11.03 33.62
CA ILE A 58 6.48 12.26 34.02
C ILE A 58 6.56 12.37 35.54
N ASP A 59 7.22 13.42 36.03
CA ASP A 59 7.36 13.66 37.46
C ASP A 59 6.26 14.59 37.99
N VAL A 60 5.34 14.03 38.79
CA VAL A 60 4.25 14.76 39.44
C VAL A 60 4.32 14.71 40.97
N ARG A 61 5.51 14.43 41.53
CA ARG A 61 5.71 14.35 42.99
C ARG A 61 5.51 15.68 43.73
N ASN A 62 5.43 16.81 43.03
CA ASN A 62 5.19 18.13 43.61
C ASN A 62 3.78 18.66 43.21
N PRO A 63 2.74 18.37 44.01
CA PRO A 63 1.36 18.69 43.64
C PRO A 63 1.08 20.19 43.45
N SER A 64 1.78 21.07 44.16
CA SER A 64 1.57 22.52 44.04
C SER A 64 2.05 23.06 42.69
N LYS A 65 3.16 22.54 42.16
CA LYS A 65 3.62 22.85 40.80
C LYS A 65 2.69 22.30 39.74
N ILE A 66 2.18 21.08 39.92
CA ILE A 66 1.29 20.45 38.95
C ILE A 66 -0.05 21.20 38.85
N LYS A 67 -0.66 21.56 39.98
CA LYS A 67 -1.96 22.26 40.00
C LYS A 67 -1.94 23.61 39.26
N ASN A 68 -0.82 24.33 39.32
CA ASN A 68 -0.71 25.67 38.72
C ASN A 68 -0.22 25.67 37.27
N HIS A 69 0.42 24.58 36.81
CA HIS A 69 1.10 24.59 35.50
C HIS A 69 0.67 23.47 34.55
N MET A 70 -0.03 22.44 35.04
CA MET A 70 -0.43 21.28 34.24
C MET A 70 -1.93 21.33 33.92
N ASP A 71 -2.26 21.90 32.76
CA ASP A 71 -3.60 21.86 32.20
C ASP A 71 -3.86 20.57 31.40
N ARG A 72 -5.11 20.38 30.98
CA ARG A 72 -5.56 19.22 30.19
C ARG A 72 -4.76 19.03 28.90
N GLN A 73 -4.39 20.12 28.23
CA GLN A 73 -3.66 20.07 26.96
C GLN A 73 -2.23 19.56 27.19
N LYS A 74 -1.57 20.05 28.24
CA LYS A 74 -0.23 19.58 28.64
C LYS A 74 -0.25 18.12 29.10
N TRP A 75 -1.28 17.69 29.82
CA TRP A 75 -1.47 16.28 30.14
C TRP A 75 -1.61 15.41 28.89
N TYR A 76 -2.45 15.83 27.94
CA TYR A 76 -2.61 15.13 26.67
C TYR A 76 -1.26 15.01 25.95
N VAL A 77 -0.51 16.11 25.80
CA VAL A 77 0.79 16.09 25.15
C VAL A 77 1.76 15.18 25.90
N ALA A 78 1.94 15.34 27.21
CA ALA A 78 2.91 14.58 28.00
C ALA A 78 2.66 13.06 27.96
N LEU A 79 1.39 12.63 28.06
CA LEU A 79 1.02 11.22 28.08
C LEU A 79 1.09 10.59 26.68
N SER A 80 0.65 11.31 25.65
CA SER A 80 0.56 10.78 24.28
C SER A 80 1.89 10.73 23.52
N ARG A 81 3.00 11.18 24.12
CA ARG A 81 4.33 11.03 23.50
C ARG A 81 4.90 9.61 23.67
N ALA A 82 4.38 8.82 24.60
CA ALA A 82 4.86 7.45 24.82
C ALA A 82 4.23 6.52 23.77
N ARG A 83 5.06 5.71 23.10
CA ARG A 83 4.59 4.77 22.06
C ARG A 83 3.73 3.63 22.59
N SER A 84 3.81 3.34 23.89
CA SER A 84 3.02 2.29 24.54
C SER A 84 2.82 2.61 26.02
N LEU A 85 1.77 2.02 26.62
CA LEU A 85 1.50 2.14 28.05
C LEU A 85 2.66 1.61 28.90
N ASN A 86 3.31 0.51 28.47
CA ASN A 86 4.47 -0.05 29.18
C ASN A 86 5.68 0.89 29.21
N GLY A 87 5.76 1.84 28.28
CA GLY A 87 6.80 2.87 28.23
C GLY A 87 6.48 4.10 29.06
N LEU A 88 5.28 4.23 29.63
CA LEU A 88 4.85 5.41 30.35
C LEU A 88 5.00 5.23 31.86
N TYR A 89 5.81 6.09 32.49
CA TYR A 89 6.06 6.08 33.92
C TYR A 89 5.62 7.42 34.52
N ILE A 90 4.77 7.37 35.55
CA ILE A 90 4.32 8.57 36.28
C ILE A 90 4.85 8.46 37.70
N LEU A 91 5.71 9.40 38.10
CA LEU A 91 6.26 9.46 39.45
C LEU A 91 5.35 10.32 40.33
N GLY A 92 4.89 9.79 41.46
CA GLY A 92 3.97 10.46 42.38
C GLY A 92 2.52 10.01 42.19
N ALA A 93 1.58 10.78 42.75
CA ALA A 93 0.16 10.46 42.66
C ALA A 93 -0.46 11.13 41.43
N PHE A 94 -0.82 10.32 40.42
CA PHE A 94 -1.60 10.81 39.28
C PHE A 94 -2.99 11.25 39.76
N LYS A 95 -3.36 12.48 39.42
CA LYS A 95 -4.72 12.98 39.59
C LYS A 95 -5.25 13.32 38.19
N PRO A 96 -6.33 12.67 37.73
CA PRO A 96 -6.88 12.97 36.42
C PRO A 96 -7.29 14.45 36.33
N PRO A 97 -7.15 15.08 35.16
CA PRO A 97 -7.73 16.40 34.91
C PRO A 97 -9.25 16.38 35.16
N ASN A 98 -9.83 17.55 35.44
CA ASN A 98 -11.27 17.69 35.53
C ASN A 98 -11.94 17.22 34.23
N GLU A 99 -13.13 16.63 34.37
CA GLU A 99 -13.94 16.20 33.24
C GLU A 99 -14.28 17.37 32.32
N ILE A 100 -14.51 17.05 31.04
CA ILE A 100 -14.95 18.01 30.04
C ILE A 100 -16.37 18.42 30.41
N LYS A 101 -16.57 19.70 30.71
CA LYS A 101 -17.91 20.21 31.06
C LYS A 101 -18.81 20.19 29.83
N PRO A 102 -20.14 20.05 29.98
CA PRO A 102 -21.06 20.04 28.84
C PRO A 102 -20.95 21.28 27.92
N ASP A 103 -20.61 22.44 28.49
CA ASP A 103 -20.43 23.74 27.84
C ASP A 103 -19.00 24.02 27.34
N ASP A 104 -18.08 23.06 27.45
CA ASP A 104 -16.69 23.20 26.98
C ASP A 104 -16.63 23.22 25.44
N ASP A 105 -15.80 24.10 24.87
CA ASP A 105 -15.56 24.22 23.43
C ASP A 105 -15.19 22.89 22.76
N VAL A 106 -14.57 21.95 23.51
CA VAL A 106 -14.27 20.60 23.00
C VAL A 106 -15.54 19.85 22.61
N ASN A 107 -16.63 19.97 23.37
CA ASN A 107 -17.88 19.31 23.03
C ASN A 107 -18.53 19.92 21.79
N ALA A 108 -18.49 21.26 21.67
CA ALA A 108 -18.95 21.96 20.48
C ALA A 108 -18.17 21.49 19.23
N GLU A 109 -16.84 21.40 19.32
CA GLU A 109 -15.98 20.94 18.23
C GLU A 109 -16.21 19.46 17.89
N MET A 110 -16.32 18.58 18.89
CA MET A 110 -16.62 17.17 18.67
C MET A 110 -17.98 16.97 17.99
N ASN A 111 -18.99 17.76 18.35
CA ASN A 111 -20.29 17.73 17.68
C ASN A 111 -20.20 18.25 16.23
N ARG A 112 -19.46 19.33 16.00
CA ARG A 112 -19.20 19.84 14.64
C ARG A 112 -18.51 18.78 13.75
N LEU A 113 -17.52 18.07 14.27
CA LEU A 113 -16.82 17.00 13.55
C LEU A 113 -17.72 15.80 13.26
N ARG A 114 -18.62 15.43 14.20
CA ARG A 114 -19.61 14.36 13.97
C ARG A 114 -20.64 14.73 12.90
N GLN A 115 -21.03 16.00 12.83
CA GLN A 115 -21.98 16.51 11.83
C GLN A 115 -21.35 16.69 10.45
N ASN A 116 -20.04 16.91 10.38
CA ASN A 116 -19.29 17.06 9.13
C ASN A 116 -18.25 15.93 8.99
N PRO A 117 -18.68 14.67 8.78
CA PRO A 117 -17.74 13.58 8.65
C PRO A 117 -16.85 13.76 7.41
N LEU A 118 -15.58 13.43 7.55
CA LEU A 118 -14.66 13.34 6.41
C LEU A 118 -15.04 12.11 5.58
N VAL A 119 -15.64 12.34 4.42
CA VAL A 119 -15.94 11.30 3.43
C VAL A 119 -14.68 11.10 2.58
N PRO A 120 -14.10 9.88 2.55
CA PRO A 120 -12.98 9.59 1.66
C PRO A 120 -13.35 9.87 0.20
N LYS A 121 -12.48 10.56 -0.53
CA LYS A 121 -12.69 10.97 -1.94
C LYS A 121 -13.18 9.83 -2.84
N TYR A 122 -12.72 8.61 -2.58
CA TYR A 122 -13.00 7.42 -3.38
C TYR A 122 -14.00 6.46 -2.73
N GLN A 123 -14.79 6.92 -1.75
CA GLN A 123 -15.77 6.07 -1.07
C GLN A 123 -16.77 5.42 -2.05
N PHE A 124 -17.14 6.13 -3.12
CA PHE A 124 -18.08 5.62 -4.13
C PHE A 124 -17.57 4.38 -4.89
N LEU A 125 -16.25 4.14 -4.94
CA LEU A 125 -15.66 2.96 -5.58
C LEU A 125 -15.85 1.67 -4.77
N ARG A 126 -16.28 1.79 -3.50
CA ARG A 126 -16.54 0.66 -2.60
C ARG A 126 -17.90 0.01 -2.82
N VAL A 127 -18.78 0.69 -3.57
CA VAL A 127 -20.12 0.21 -3.91
C VAL A 127 -20.21 0.18 -5.43
N VAL A 128 -20.34 -1.02 -5.97
CA VAL A 128 -20.43 -1.26 -7.42
C VAL A 128 -21.91 -1.39 -7.79
N PRO A 129 -22.43 -0.62 -8.77
CA PRO A 129 -23.78 -0.81 -9.29
C PRO A 129 -23.98 -2.20 -9.90
N GLU A 130 -25.22 -2.70 -9.95
CA GLU A 130 -25.54 -4.07 -10.40
C GLU A 130 -25.14 -4.34 -11.86
N ASN A 131 -25.26 -3.34 -12.74
CA ASN A 131 -24.94 -3.45 -14.18
C ASN A 131 -23.50 -3.03 -14.52
N VAL A 132 -22.59 -3.05 -13.53
CA VAL A 132 -21.22 -2.59 -13.69
C VAL A 132 -20.23 -3.68 -13.31
N ILE A 133 -19.33 -4.01 -14.23
CA ILE A 133 -18.12 -4.77 -13.93
C ILE A 133 -17.05 -3.76 -13.48
N GLN A 134 -16.51 -3.97 -12.28
CA GLN A 134 -15.46 -3.12 -11.71
C GLN A 134 -14.16 -3.92 -11.68
N ILE A 135 -13.12 -3.36 -12.28
CA ILE A 135 -11.81 -3.97 -12.47
C ILE A 135 -10.78 -3.09 -11.77
N VAL A 136 -9.87 -3.68 -11.01
CA VAL A 136 -8.70 -2.98 -10.47
C VAL A 136 -7.46 -3.46 -11.20
N SER A 137 -6.71 -2.54 -11.80
CA SER A 137 -5.37 -2.79 -12.36
C SER A 137 -4.32 -2.15 -11.47
N HIS A 138 -3.36 -2.93 -10.97
CA HIS A 138 -2.34 -2.40 -10.07
C HIS A 138 -0.97 -3.06 -10.20
N ASN A 139 0.07 -2.26 -10.47
CA ASN A 139 1.45 -2.66 -10.24
C ASN A 139 1.71 -2.71 -8.72
N THR A 140 1.74 -3.92 -8.16
CA THR A 140 1.77 -4.16 -6.71
C THR A 140 3.17 -4.26 -6.12
N GLN A 141 4.21 -4.43 -6.94
CA GLN A 141 5.59 -4.61 -6.49
C GLN A 141 5.75 -5.67 -5.38
N SER A 142 5.18 -6.86 -5.63
CA SER A 142 5.05 -8.01 -4.73
C SER A 142 3.68 -8.18 -4.07
N ILE A 143 2.89 -9.12 -4.61
CA ILE A 143 1.67 -9.59 -3.96
C ILE A 143 1.96 -10.16 -2.57
N ARG A 144 3.03 -10.95 -2.41
CA ARG A 144 3.42 -11.55 -1.12
C ARG A 144 3.57 -10.52 0.00
N LYS A 145 4.16 -9.37 -0.31
CA LYS A 145 4.40 -8.30 0.65
C LYS A 145 3.14 -7.50 0.97
N HIS A 146 2.23 -7.40 0.01
CA HIS A 146 1.13 -6.44 0.04
C HIS A 146 -0.26 -7.06 0.12
N ILE A 147 -0.37 -8.40 0.17
CA ILE A 147 -1.66 -9.10 0.19
C ILE A 147 -2.53 -8.71 1.38
N THR A 148 -1.97 -8.44 2.56
CA THR A 148 -2.74 -7.97 3.73
C THR A 148 -3.35 -6.59 3.49
N THR A 149 -2.66 -5.70 2.79
CA THR A 149 -3.17 -4.39 2.39
C THR A 149 -4.26 -4.55 1.33
N ILE A 150 -4.05 -5.40 0.33
CA ILE A 150 -5.03 -5.66 -0.75
C ILE A 150 -6.33 -6.23 -0.17
N VAL A 151 -6.23 -7.25 0.68
CA VAL A 151 -7.39 -7.91 1.29
C VAL A 151 -8.18 -6.98 2.22
N SER A 152 -7.52 -6.01 2.85
CA SER A 152 -8.20 -5.04 3.72
C SER A 152 -8.77 -3.82 2.98
N ASP A 153 -8.46 -3.64 1.70
CA ASP A 153 -8.96 -2.52 0.92
C ASP A 153 -10.36 -2.82 0.36
N GLN A 154 -11.32 -1.96 0.74
CA GLN A 154 -12.72 -2.12 0.36
C GLN A 154 -12.94 -2.01 -1.15
N VAL A 155 -12.14 -1.22 -1.88
CA VAL A 155 -12.26 -1.09 -3.34
C VAL A 155 -11.79 -2.38 -4.03
N PHE A 156 -10.71 -3.00 -3.55
CA PHE A 156 -10.27 -4.29 -4.07
C PHE A 156 -11.32 -5.37 -3.79
N SER A 157 -11.78 -5.48 -2.54
CA SER A 157 -12.78 -6.49 -2.16
C SER A 157 -14.15 -6.29 -2.84
N SER A 158 -14.56 -5.06 -3.15
CA SER A 158 -15.83 -4.80 -3.85
C SER A 158 -15.74 -5.08 -5.35
N SER A 159 -14.54 -5.00 -5.94
CA SER A 159 -14.33 -5.19 -7.37
C SER A 159 -14.59 -6.62 -7.82
N HIS A 160 -14.92 -6.78 -9.10
CA HIS A 160 -15.19 -8.09 -9.70
C HIS A 160 -13.90 -8.77 -10.17
N ILE A 161 -12.94 -7.98 -10.64
CA ILE A 161 -11.67 -8.45 -11.20
C ILE A 161 -10.52 -7.64 -10.60
N VAL A 162 -9.42 -8.31 -10.32
CA VAL A 162 -8.15 -7.69 -9.89
C VAL A 162 -7.04 -8.18 -10.80
N THR A 163 -6.41 -7.28 -11.54
CA THR A 163 -5.26 -7.53 -12.40
C THR A 163 -4.03 -6.89 -11.80
N LEU A 164 -2.98 -7.67 -11.58
CA LEU A 164 -1.76 -7.25 -10.92
C LEU A 164 -0.59 -7.30 -11.90
N GLN A 165 0.26 -6.27 -11.85
CA GLN A 165 1.57 -6.23 -12.49
C GLN A 165 2.65 -6.26 -11.41
N GLU A 166 3.86 -6.68 -11.77
CA GLU A 166 4.95 -6.93 -10.82
C GLU A 166 4.47 -7.71 -9.58
N SER A 167 3.73 -8.79 -9.81
CA SER A 167 3.21 -9.63 -8.74
C SER A 167 4.34 -10.30 -7.95
N TRP A 168 5.46 -10.61 -8.60
CA TRP A 168 6.60 -11.36 -8.05
C TRP A 168 6.18 -12.74 -7.51
N ALA A 169 5.05 -13.25 -8.01
CA ALA A 169 4.51 -14.54 -7.62
C ALA A 169 5.41 -15.67 -8.10
N ILE A 170 5.49 -16.76 -7.32
CA ILE A 170 6.24 -17.96 -7.69
C ILE A 170 5.31 -19.17 -7.73
N ASP A 171 5.63 -20.15 -8.59
CA ASP A 171 4.66 -21.18 -8.95
C ASP A 171 4.21 -22.10 -7.82
N ASN A 172 5.06 -22.27 -6.80
CA ASN A 172 4.83 -23.15 -5.66
C ASN A 172 4.15 -22.45 -4.47
N GLU A 173 3.68 -21.22 -4.65
CA GLU A 173 2.94 -20.46 -3.65
C GLU A 173 1.52 -20.16 -4.12
N SER A 174 0.59 -20.14 -3.16
CA SER A 174 -0.77 -19.65 -3.37
C SER A 174 -0.93 -18.28 -2.73
N TYR A 175 -1.64 -17.40 -3.42
CA TYR A 175 -1.89 -16.04 -2.98
C TYR A 175 -3.39 -15.84 -2.83
N ASN A 176 -3.89 -16.08 -1.62
CA ASN A 176 -5.33 -16.08 -1.36
C ASN A 176 -5.87 -14.67 -1.15
N ILE A 177 -6.81 -14.25 -2.01
CA ILE A 177 -7.65 -13.07 -1.83
C ILE A 177 -9.07 -13.58 -1.54
N PRO A 178 -9.66 -13.30 -0.36
CA PRO A 178 -10.98 -13.82 0.00
C PRO A 178 -12.04 -13.48 -1.06
N ASP A 179 -12.86 -14.47 -1.41
CA ASP A 179 -13.92 -14.41 -2.43
C ASP A 179 -13.44 -14.30 -3.89
N PHE A 180 -12.15 -14.49 -4.15
CA PHE A 180 -11.58 -14.51 -5.49
C PHE A 180 -10.93 -15.85 -5.85
N GLU A 181 -10.95 -16.17 -7.14
CA GLU A 181 -10.20 -17.25 -7.78
C GLU A 181 -9.07 -16.67 -8.65
N GLU A 182 -7.91 -17.33 -8.64
CA GLU A 182 -6.80 -17.00 -9.54
C GLU A 182 -7.11 -17.51 -10.96
N ILE A 183 -7.27 -16.60 -11.92
CA ILE A 183 -7.66 -16.94 -13.31
C ILE A 183 -6.45 -17.41 -14.11
N SER A 184 -5.37 -16.62 -14.07
CA SER A 184 -4.20 -16.76 -14.93
C SER A 184 -3.03 -15.99 -14.35
N ARG A 185 -1.80 -16.43 -14.63
CA ARG A 185 -0.59 -15.70 -14.29
C ARG A 185 0.57 -16.06 -15.22
N ASN A 186 1.53 -15.15 -15.39
CA ASN A 186 2.83 -15.57 -15.93
C ASN A 186 3.55 -16.42 -14.88
N ARG A 187 3.96 -17.63 -15.29
CA ARG A 187 4.57 -18.62 -14.41
C ARG A 187 6.03 -18.31 -14.14
N LEU A 188 6.40 -18.25 -12.88
CA LEU A 188 7.78 -17.99 -12.45
C LEU A 188 8.29 -19.10 -11.54
N MET A 189 9.31 -19.81 -12.03
CA MET A 189 10.01 -20.82 -11.23
C MET A 189 11.12 -20.21 -10.38
N GLY A 190 11.21 -20.65 -9.13
CA GLY A 190 12.35 -20.37 -8.26
C GLY A 190 12.14 -19.14 -7.37
N ARG A 191 12.95 -18.09 -7.58
CA ARG A 191 12.97 -16.92 -6.70
C ARG A 191 12.07 -15.81 -7.25
N PRO A 192 11.39 -15.04 -6.38
CA PRO A 192 10.65 -13.85 -6.79
C PRO A 192 11.53 -12.89 -7.59
N ARG A 193 10.97 -12.32 -8.67
CA ARG A 193 11.63 -11.33 -9.52
C ARG A 193 10.71 -10.14 -9.73
N ALA A 194 11.27 -9.00 -10.10
CA ALA A 194 10.58 -7.72 -10.23
C ALA A 194 9.70 -7.63 -11.50
N PHE A 195 8.86 -8.64 -11.70
CA PHE A 195 8.00 -8.83 -12.86
C PHE A 195 6.90 -9.86 -12.54
N GLY A 196 6.05 -10.17 -13.50
CA GLY A 196 4.98 -11.16 -13.43
C GLY A 196 3.61 -10.51 -13.40
N THR A 197 2.70 -10.96 -14.25
CA THR A 197 1.29 -10.57 -14.20
C THR A 197 0.43 -11.64 -13.53
N MET A 198 -0.64 -11.23 -12.84
CA MET A 198 -1.64 -12.14 -12.24
C MET A 198 -3.04 -11.56 -12.39
N ASN A 199 -4.03 -12.41 -12.62
CA ASN A 199 -5.44 -12.00 -12.69
C ASN A 199 -6.27 -12.82 -11.72
N PHE A 200 -7.17 -12.15 -11.02
CA PHE A 200 -8.14 -12.73 -10.11
C PHE A 200 -9.55 -12.27 -10.49
N CYS A 201 -10.54 -13.15 -10.33
CA CYS A 201 -11.96 -12.79 -10.45
C CYS A 201 -12.72 -13.24 -9.20
N LYS A 202 -13.85 -12.58 -8.92
CA LYS A 202 -14.74 -13.05 -7.87
C LYS A 202 -15.35 -14.40 -8.23
N LEU A 203 -15.54 -15.25 -7.21
CA LEU A 203 -16.14 -16.58 -7.36
C LEU A 203 -17.51 -16.56 -8.04
N ASN A 204 -18.31 -15.50 -7.84
CA ASN A 204 -19.63 -15.39 -8.46
C ASN A 204 -19.60 -15.09 -9.97
N ILE A 205 -18.45 -14.71 -10.54
CA ILE A 205 -18.27 -14.51 -11.98
C ILE A 205 -17.25 -15.48 -12.59
N GLU A 206 -16.63 -16.36 -11.82
CA GLU A 206 -15.60 -17.29 -12.30
C GLU A 206 -16.09 -18.14 -13.49
N ALA A 207 -17.32 -18.65 -13.42
CA ALA A 207 -17.91 -19.45 -14.50
C ALA A 207 -18.13 -18.68 -15.81
N ARG A 208 -18.06 -17.34 -15.79
CA ARG A 208 -18.14 -16.47 -16.96
C ARG A 208 -16.79 -16.29 -17.65
N ILE A 209 -15.70 -16.75 -17.01
CA ILE A 209 -14.35 -16.61 -17.51
C ILE A 209 -14.01 -17.77 -18.44
N VAL A 210 -13.58 -17.44 -19.64
CA VAL A 210 -13.17 -18.37 -20.69
C VAL A 210 -11.89 -17.88 -21.34
N ASP A 211 -11.23 -18.74 -22.11
CA ASP A 211 -10.01 -18.47 -22.90
C ASP A 211 -8.92 -17.70 -22.16
N ARG A 212 -7.89 -18.41 -21.67
CA ARG A 212 -6.77 -17.79 -20.94
C ARG A 212 -5.59 -17.53 -21.87
N ILE A 213 -4.99 -16.37 -21.72
CA ILE A 213 -3.82 -15.93 -22.49
C ILE A 213 -2.65 -15.77 -21.51
N GLU A 214 -1.50 -16.35 -21.85
CA GLU A 214 -0.25 -16.19 -21.12
C GLU A 214 0.87 -16.08 -22.16
N ILE A 215 1.48 -14.90 -22.27
CA ILE A 215 2.56 -14.61 -23.21
C ILE A 215 3.71 -13.97 -22.43
N GLU A 216 4.92 -14.45 -22.66
CA GLU A 216 6.15 -13.87 -22.13
C GLU A 216 7.18 -13.84 -23.27
N LYS A 217 7.79 -12.68 -23.49
CA LYS A 217 8.82 -12.52 -24.52
C LYS A 217 9.97 -11.70 -24.00
N GLY A 218 11.19 -12.10 -24.38
CA GLY A 218 12.42 -11.38 -24.06
C GLY A 218 13.34 -12.13 -23.10
N ASN A 219 14.08 -11.38 -22.28
CA ASN A 219 15.04 -11.89 -21.30
C ASN A 219 14.97 -11.13 -19.98
N SER A 220 15.81 -11.48 -19.01
CA SER A 220 15.72 -10.98 -17.63
C SER A 220 15.69 -9.45 -17.47
N ASN A 221 16.27 -8.71 -18.41
CA ASN A 221 16.36 -7.24 -18.34
C ASN A 221 15.67 -6.53 -19.51
N ASN A 222 15.01 -7.27 -20.40
CA ASN A 222 14.26 -6.73 -21.52
C ASN A 222 13.17 -7.74 -21.85
N HIS A 223 12.03 -7.64 -21.19
CA HIS A 223 10.90 -8.55 -21.35
C HIS A 223 9.56 -7.83 -21.25
N VAL A 224 8.56 -8.46 -21.85
CA VAL A 224 7.15 -8.10 -21.77
C VAL A 224 6.39 -9.33 -21.33
N GLU A 225 5.48 -9.14 -20.39
CA GLU A 225 4.61 -10.18 -19.86
C GLU A 225 3.17 -9.77 -20.03
N ILE A 226 2.39 -10.70 -20.57
CA ILE A 226 0.97 -10.53 -20.80
C ILE A 226 0.25 -11.72 -20.20
N SER A 227 -0.77 -11.45 -19.42
CA SER A 227 -1.82 -12.44 -19.15
C SER A 227 -3.17 -11.85 -19.52
N GLY A 228 -4.15 -12.69 -19.83
CA GLY A 228 -5.47 -12.21 -20.20
C GLY A 228 -6.52 -13.30 -20.16
N PHE A 229 -7.77 -12.88 -20.29
CA PHE A 229 -8.91 -13.77 -20.29
C PHE A 229 -10.12 -13.12 -20.96
N LYS A 230 -11.11 -13.93 -21.34
CA LYS A 230 -12.39 -13.46 -21.86
C LYS A 230 -13.49 -13.56 -20.81
N LEU A 231 -14.29 -12.52 -20.71
CA LEU A 231 -15.52 -12.48 -19.91
C LEU A 231 -16.73 -12.65 -20.85
N ASP A 232 -17.50 -13.72 -20.64
CA ASP A 232 -18.70 -14.09 -21.40
C ASP A 232 -18.52 -14.22 -22.92
N ASN A 233 -17.30 -14.42 -23.43
CA ASN A 233 -16.97 -14.31 -24.87
C ASN A 233 -17.37 -12.94 -25.48
N ARG A 234 -17.51 -11.90 -24.66
CA ARG A 234 -17.92 -10.55 -25.10
C ARG A 234 -16.86 -9.50 -24.85
N LEU A 235 -16.04 -9.68 -23.82
CA LEU A 235 -15.00 -8.74 -23.43
C LEU A 235 -13.68 -9.48 -23.17
N THR A 236 -12.67 -9.21 -23.98
CA THR A 236 -11.30 -9.65 -23.71
C THR A 236 -10.59 -8.64 -22.81
N ILE A 237 -9.98 -9.11 -21.71
CA ILE A 237 -9.17 -8.30 -20.80
C ILE A 237 -7.72 -8.78 -20.88
N ILE A 238 -6.83 -7.86 -21.22
CA ILE A 238 -5.40 -8.10 -21.38
C ILE A 238 -4.65 -7.27 -20.33
N ASN A 239 -3.93 -7.96 -19.45
CA ASN A 239 -3.06 -7.41 -18.43
C ASN A 239 -1.61 -7.42 -18.93
N VAL A 240 -1.01 -6.24 -19.04
CA VAL A 240 0.33 -6.02 -19.59
C VAL A 240 1.28 -5.52 -18.51
N TYR A 241 2.47 -6.13 -18.45
CA TYR A 241 3.64 -5.55 -17.81
C TYR A 241 4.78 -5.49 -18.82
N ASN A 242 5.25 -4.27 -19.11
CA ASN A 242 6.43 -4.04 -19.92
C ASN A 242 7.60 -3.66 -19.00
N ASN A 243 8.76 -4.31 -19.13
CA ASN A 243 9.91 -3.94 -18.31
C ASN A 243 10.38 -2.50 -18.64
N PRO A 244 10.84 -1.70 -17.65
CA PRO A 244 11.34 -0.33 -17.90
C PRO A 244 12.50 -0.24 -18.90
N SER A 245 13.29 -1.30 -19.03
CA SER A 245 14.41 -1.36 -19.98
C SER A 245 14.01 -1.94 -21.35
N SER A 246 12.74 -2.28 -21.54
CA SER A 246 12.27 -2.88 -22.78
C SER A 246 12.12 -1.88 -23.92
N SER A 247 12.43 -2.35 -25.12
CA SER A 247 12.21 -1.55 -26.32
C SER A 247 10.72 -1.51 -26.66
N LEU A 248 10.29 -0.37 -27.21
CA LEU A 248 8.93 -0.22 -27.72
C LEU A 248 8.60 -1.29 -28.78
N GLU A 249 9.59 -1.72 -29.54
CA GLU A 249 9.42 -2.72 -30.59
C GLU A 249 9.16 -4.10 -30.01
N LEU A 250 9.84 -4.48 -28.91
CA LEU A 250 9.51 -5.72 -28.20
C LEU A 250 8.09 -5.68 -27.65
N LEU A 251 7.66 -4.55 -27.08
CA LEU A 251 6.29 -4.37 -26.60
C LEU A 251 5.27 -4.55 -27.73
N LYS A 252 5.49 -3.89 -28.88
CA LYS A 252 4.60 -4.02 -30.05
C LYS A 252 4.56 -5.45 -30.58
N GLU A 253 5.71 -6.10 -30.72
CA GLU A 253 5.80 -7.50 -31.18
C GLU A 253 5.06 -8.46 -30.23
N THR A 254 5.20 -8.26 -28.92
CA THR A 254 4.53 -9.11 -27.93
C THR A 254 3.02 -8.87 -27.92
N LEU A 255 2.59 -7.60 -28.04
CA LEU A 255 1.17 -7.27 -28.18
C LEU A 255 0.56 -7.88 -29.46
N LEU A 256 1.29 -7.91 -30.58
CA LEU A 256 0.80 -8.51 -31.83
C LEU A 256 0.41 -9.97 -31.67
N GLU A 257 1.09 -10.74 -30.81
CA GLU A 257 0.74 -12.15 -30.52
C GLU A 257 -0.63 -12.29 -29.86
N VAL A 258 -1.15 -11.23 -29.21
CA VAL A 258 -2.50 -11.22 -28.64
C VAL A 258 -3.57 -11.26 -29.74
N LYS A 259 -3.28 -10.79 -30.97
CA LYS A 259 -4.25 -10.82 -32.08
C LYS A 259 -4.75 -12.21 -32.42
N ASP A 260 -3.94 -13.23 -32.21
CA ASP A 260 -4.32 -14.62 -32.49
C ASP A 260 -5.43 -15.12 -31.56
N TYR A 261 -5.75 -14.35 -30.50
CA TYR A 261 -6.76 -14.68 -29.48
C TYR A 261 -7.97 -13.75 -29.49
N ILE A 262 -8.00 -12.71 -30.33
CA ILE A 262 -9.04 -11.68 -30.33
C ILE A 262 -9.70 -11.58 -31.70
N ASP A 263 -11.03 -11.56 -31.72
CA ASP A 263 -11.77 -11.31 -32.96
C ASP A 263 -11.82 -9.80 -33.30
N GLU A 264 -11.86 -9.47 -34.60
CA GLU A 264 -11.82 -8.07 -35.05
C GLU A 264 -12.99 -7.22 -34.54
N SER A 265 -14.12 -7.83 -34.17
CA SER A 265 -15.32 -7.16 -33.64
C SER A 265 -15.48 -7.28 -32.12
N GLU A 266 -14.54 -7.95 -31.43
CA GLU A 266 -14.65 -8.21 -30.01
C GLU A 266 -14.32 -6.97 -29.18
N ASN A 267 -15.07 -6.73 -28.10
CA ASN A 267 -14.72 -5.68 -27.16
C ASN A 267 -13.44 -6.06 -26.42
N ILE A 268 -12.54 -5.11 -26.25
CA ILE A 268 -11.24 -5.36 -25.64
C ILE A 268 -10.81 -4.25 -24.71
N LEU A 269 -10.20 -4.63 -23.58
CA LEU A 269 -9.45 -3.77 -22.68
C LEU A 269 -8.01 -4.27 -22.57
N ILE A 270 -7.05 -3.42 -22.93
CA ILE A 270 -5.63 -3.65 -22.73
C ILE A 270 -5.14 -2.67 -21.66
N LEU A 271 -4.78 -3.20 -20.49
CA LEU A 271 -4.49 -2.44 -19.29
C LEU A 271 -3.20 -2.91 -18.61
N GLY A 272 -2.62 -2.05 -17.79
CA GLY A 272 -1.45 -2.40 -16.97
C GLY A 272 -0.34 -1.36 -17.04
N ASP A 273 0.88 -1.79 -16.77
CA ASP A 273 2.07 -0.95 -16.72
C ASP A 273 2.87 -1.11 -18.02
N PHE A 274 2.80 -0.08 -18.86
CA PHE A 274 3.48 -0.08 -20.15
C PHE A 274 4.91 0.42 -20.04
N ASN A 275 5.34 0.97 -18.90
CA ASN A 275 6.64 1.64 -18.73
C ASN A 275 7.03 2.58 -19.88
N HIS A 276 6.03 3.13 -20.58
CA HIS A 276 6.14 4.08 -21.67
C HIS A 276 5.26 5.27 -21.34
N GLU A 277 5.83 6.47 -21.38
CA GLU A 277 5.10 7.68 -21.03
C GLU A 277 3.95 7.94 -22.01
N LEU A 278 2.72 7.85 -21.52
CA LEU A 278 1.47 7.90 -22.29
C LEU A 278 1.07 9.33 -22.66
N LYS A 279 1.97 10.06 -23.34
CA LYS A 279 1.70 11.39 -23.90
C LYS A 279 0.80 11.30 -25.12
N LEU A 280 0.04 12.35 -25.40
CA LEU A 280 -0.81 12.42 -26.59
C LEU A 280 0.02 12.21 -27.87
N GLY A 281 -0.42 11.30 -28.74
CA GLY A 281 0.20 11.05 -30.04
C GLY A 281 1.53 10.29 -29.96
N ASN A 282 1.79 9.60 -28.85
CA ASN A 282 2.95 8.73 -28.75
C ASN A 282 2.83 7.52 -29.71
N GLN A 283 3.96 6.90 -30.04
CA GLN A 283 3.99 5.78 -31.00
C GLN A 283 3.22 4.54 -30.53
N LEU A 284 3.12 4.31 -29.22
CA LEU A 284 2.33 3.22 -28.66
C LEU A 284 0.84 3.46 -28.92
N GLU A 285 0.33 4.67 -28.69
CA GLU A 285 -1.07 5.04 -28.95
C GLU A 285 -1.44 4.86 -30.43
N SER A 286 -0.58 5.33 -31.35
CA SER A 286 -0.79 5.11 -32.79
C SER A 286 -0.79 3.62 -33.16
N PHE A 287 0.07 2.82 -32.53
CA PHE A 287 0.09 1.37 -32.72
C PHE A 287 -1.17 0.71 -32.15
N MET A 288 -1.61 1.09 -30.96
CA MET A 288 -2.81 0.54 -30.30
C MET A 288 -4.08 0.82 -31.11
N LEU A 289 -4.18 2.03 -31.68
CA LEU A 289 -5.26 2.40 -32.59
C LEU A 289 -5.19 1.64 -33.92
N GLY A 290 -4.03 1.62 -34.58
CA GLY A 290 -3.87 0.97 -35.89
C GLY A 290 -3.96 -0.55 -35.85
N THR A 291 -3.52 -1.17 -34.75
CA THR A 291 -3.46 -2.63 -34.60
C THR A 291 -4.74 -3.19 -34.01
N PHE A 292 -5.28 -2.59 -32.94
CA PHE A 292 -6.42 -3.13 -32.20
C PHE A 292 -7.68 -2.28 -32.31
N GLY A 293 -7.64 -1.13 -32.99
CA GLY A 293 -8.75 -0.17 -32.99
C GLY A 293 -9.03 0.45 -31.63
N THR A 294 -8.06 0.39 -30.70
CA THR A 294 -8.25 0.85 -29.32
C THR A 294 -7.82 2.30 -29.13
N SER A 295 -8.51 3.01 -28.24
CA SER A 295 -8.17 4.37 -27.81
C SER A 295 -7.84 4.38 -26.32
N LEU A 296 -7.09 5.38 -25.85
CA LEU A 296 -6.78 5.49 -24.43
C LEU A 296 -7.98 6.01 -23.64
N PHE A 297 -8.48 5.21 -22.69
CA PHE A 297 -9.56 5.57 -21.77
C PHE A 297 -9.05 6.17 -20.45
N SER A 298 -7.86 5.78 -20.00
CA SER A 298 -7.28 6.38 -18.78
C SER A 298 -6.90 7.85 -19.00
N ARG A 299 -7.05 8.65 -17.94
CA ARG A 299 -6.62 10.05 -17.96
C ARG A 299 -5.10 10.14 -17.99
N ARG A 300 -4.58 11.17 -18.65
CA ARG A 300 -3.14 11.50 -18.66
C ARG A 300 -2.74 12.26 -17.38
N GLU A 301 -3.07 11.66 -16.25
CA GLU A 301 -2.74 12.12 -14.91
C GLU A 301 -1.73 11.14 -14.29
N SER A 302 -0.94 11.60 -13.32
CA SER A 302 0.12 10.73 -12.80
C SER A 302 -0.43 9.51 -12.06
N THR A 303 0.11 8.36 -12.46
CA THR A 303 -0.16 7.04 -11.88
C THR A 303 0.94 6.57 -10.94
N THR A 304 1.93 7.41 -10.62
CA THR A 304 3.03 7.08 -9.70
C THR A 304 3.33 8.22 -8.72
N ASN A 305 3.93 7.90 -7.59
CA ASN A 305 4.38 8.93 -6.63
C ASN A 305 5.51 9.83 -7.20
N THR A 306 6.18 9.40 -8.27
CA THR A 306 7.25 10.13 -8.98
C THR A 306 6.73 10.98 -10.14
N ARG A 307 5.41 11.08 -10.33
CA ARG A 307 4.76 11.95 -11.33
C ARG A 307 4.87 11.47 -12.78
N THR A 308 4.97 10.17 -13.02
CA THR A 308 4.93 9.57 -14.38
C THR A 308 3.52 9.15 -14.77
N VAL A 309 3.28 8.99 -16.08
CA VAL A 309 2.02 8.48 -16.67
C VAL A 309 2.36 7.26 -17.53
N ILE A 310 2.52 6.11 -16.89
CA ILE A 310 3.00 4.87 -17.53
C ILE A 310 2.01 3.71 -17.40
N ASP A 311 1.08 3.80 -16.45
CA ASP A 311 -0.02 2.86 -16.31
C ASP A 311 -1.21 3.34 -17.15
N GLY A 312 -1.80 2.45 -17.95
CA GLY A 312 -2.79 2.82 -18.96
C GLY A 312 -3.96 1.86 -19.07
N VAL A 313 -5.06 2.35 -19.65
CA VAL A 313 -6.19 1.52 -20.10
C VAL A 313 -6.53 1.93 -21.52
N PHE A 314 -6.20 1.07 -22.48
CA PHE A 314 -6.64 1.18 -23.87
C PHE A 314 -7.87 0.30 -24.06
N GLY A 315 -8.85 0.79 -24.82
CA GLY A 315 -10.05 0.01 -25.09
C GLY A 315 -10.69 0.31 -26.43
N ARG A 316 -11.36 -0.71 -26.95
CA ARG A 316 -12.30 -0.65 -28.06
C ARG A 316 -13.56 -1.30 -27.53
N ILE A 317 -14.55 -0.48 -27.22
CA ILE A 317 -15.81 -0.97 -26.68
C ILE A 317 -16.95 -0.18 -27.32
N ASP A 318 -17.72 -0.86 -28.17
CA ASP A 318 -18.79 -0.24 -28.94
C ASP A 318 -20.13 -0.24 -28.19
N ASP A 319 -20.34 -1.23 -27.31
CA ASP A 319 -21.59 -1.48 -26.58
C ASP A 319 -21.54 -1.10 -25.07
N TYR A 320 -20.50 -0.39 -24.61
CA TYR A 320 -20.35 -0.08 -23.18
C TYR A 320 -19.84 1.34 -22.95
N ASN A 321 -20.24 1.92 -21.83
CA ASN A 321 -19.56 3.09 -21.29
C ASN A 321 -18.44 2.65 -20.35
N VAL A 322 -17.25 3.25 -20.48
CA VAL A 322 -16.10 2.95 -19.62
C VAL A 322 -15.62 4.18 -18.87
N GLU A 323 -15.54 4.04 -17.55
CA GLU A 323 -14.97 5.05 -16.67
C GLU A 323 -13.68 4.52 -16.03
N VAL A 324 -12.64 5.35 -15.99
CA VAL A 324 -11.36 5.01 -15.37
C VAL A 324 -11.02 6.03 -14.29
N PHE A 325 -10.72 5.54 -13.09
CA PHE A 325 -10.37 6.33 -11.91
C PHE A 325 -8.96 5.99 -11.44
N ILE A 326 -8.18 7.00 -11.05
CA ILE A 326 -6.88 6.81 -10.40
C ILE A 326 -7.12 6.77 -8.89
N TYR A 327 -6.85 5.62 -8.27
CA TYR A 327 -7.03 5.37 -6.85
C TYR A 327 -5.70 5.45 -6.08
N GLU A 328 -5.75 5.71 -4.78
CA GLU A 328 -4.56 5.76 -3.93
C GLU A 328 -4.42 4.44 -3.18
N SER A 329 -3.23 3.84 -3.21
CA SER A 329 -2.94 2.57 -2.52
C SER A 329 -1.70 2.68 -1.63
N TYR A 330 -1.74 1.97 -0.51
CA TYR A 330 -0.58 1.83 0.39
C TYR A 330 0.34 0.66 0.00
N ALA A 331 -0.04 -0.14 -1.00
CA ALA A 331 0.71 -1.32 -1.41
C ALA A 331 1.93 -0.96 -2.28
N SER A 332 1.83 0.06 -3.13
CA SER A 332 2.89 0.38 -4.10
C SER A 332 3.03 1.89 -4.27
N HIS A 333 4.13 2.32 -4.88
CA HIS A 333 4.25 3.69 -5.34
C HIS A 333 3.45 3.96 -6.62
N HIS A 334 3.00 2.91 -7.31
CA HIS A 334 2.00 2.99 -8.38
C HIS A 334 0.60 3.10 -7.79
N LYS A 335 -0.23 3.87 -8.47
CA LYS A 335 -1.63 4.14 -8.16
C LYS A 335 -2.51 3.18 -8.96
N PRO A 336 -3.40 2.41 -8.33
CA PRO A 336 -4.30 1.54 -9.06
C PRO A 336 -5.19 2.32 -10.03
N LEU A 337 -5.43 1.75 -11.19
CA LEU A 337 -6.50 2.17 -12.09
C LEU A 337 -7.74 1.35 -11.77
N VAL A 338 -8.83 2.01 -11.43
CA VAL A 338 -10.14 1.36 -11.19
C VAL A 338 -11.02 1.65 -12.38
N ILE A 339 -11.41 0.59 -13.10
CA ILE A 339 -12.19 0.66 -14.33
C ILE A 339 -13.61 0.21 -14.02
N ARG A 340 -14.60 0.96 -14.49
CA ARG A 340 -16.01 0.55 -14.51
C ARG A 340 -16.46 0.38 -15.95
N VAL A 341 -16.89 -0.83 -16.28
CA VAL A 341 -17.48 -1.18 -17.56
C VAL A 341 -18.98 -1.34 -17.35
N HIS A 342 -19.76 -0.43 -17.92
CA HIS A 342 -21.22 -0.40 -17.77
C HIS A 342 -21.87 -1.20 -18.89
N GLU A 343 -22.51 -2.31 -18.55
CA GLU A 343 -23.36 -3.06 -19.49
C GLU A 343 -24.53 -2.14 -19.90
N LEU A 344 -24.62 -1.78 -21.19
CA LEU A 344 -25.69 -0.95 -21.76
C LEU A 344 -26.99 -1.72 -21.97
#